data_AF-A0A7S2RSE5-F1
#
_entry.id   AF-A0A7S2RSE5-F1
#
_cell.length_a   1.000
_cell.length_b   1.000
_cell.length_c   1.000
_cell.angle_alpha   90.00
_cell.angle_beta   90.00
_cell.angle_gamma   90.00
#
_symmetry.space_group_name_H-M   'P 1'
#
loop_
_entity.id
_entity.type
_entity.pdbx_description
1 polymer ?
#
loop_
_entity_poly.entity_id
_entity_poly.type
_entity_poly.pdbx_seq_one_letter_code
_entity_poly.pdbx_strand_id
1 'polypeptide(L)'
;GKQRREEDEDDDIDIDEEEEDDEAEENSEVSQEKTAAEVAAEVGKLREQLQLGDETKTPLPREPLRDFFKRTVDVWVRLALEGKTERMSGKEVRREAFKMAQDRFNELWPILRQLDELEEEQKMFEEMQSQEKEKLREKLKAKVKKRKAHMTKMSKKAAKAKEKQGEAEDSDSD
;
A
#
# COMPACT_ATOMS: atom_id res chain seq x y z
N GLY A 1 -0.44 -22.94 69.39
CA GLY A 1 -1.34 -23.53 68.37
C GLY A 1 -2.63 -22.74 68.31
N LYS A 2 -2.95 -22.17 67.15
CA LYS A 2 -4.23 -21.53 66.81
C LYS A 2 -4.50 -21.85 65.32
N GLN A 3 -5.75 -22.17 65.04
CA GLN A 3 -6.26 -22.86 63.83
C GLN A 3 -6.67 -21.92 62.67
N ARG A 4 -6.99 -22.56 61.52
CA ARG A 4 -7.68 -22.13 60.27
C ARG A 4 -6.71 -21.63 59.18
N ARG A 5 -6.39 -22.36 58.10
CA ARG A 5 -7.17 -23.05 57.03
C ARG A 5 -8.04 -22.10 56.22
N GLU A 6 -7.61 -21.82 55.00
CA GLU A 6 -8.40 -21.92 53.76
C GLU A 6 -7.42 -22.13 52.59
N GLU A 7 -7.71 -23.19 51.85
CA GLU A 7 -7.05 -23.69 50.63
C GLU A 7 -7.74 -23.05 49.41
N ASP A 8 -7.03 -23.16 48.27
CA ASP A 8 -7.54 -23.16 46.89
C ASP A 8 -7.89 -21.83 46.20
N GLU A 9 -7.12 -21.54 45.14
CA GLU A 9 -7.64 -21.39 43.77
C GLU A 9 -6.43 -21.48 42.81
N ASP A 10 -6.10 -22.73 42.47
CA ASP A 10 -5.57 -23.06 41.13
C ASP A 10 -6.66 -22.65 40.15
N ASP A 11 -6.38 -21.65 39.31
CA ASP A 11 -7.12 -21.47 38.05
C ASP A 11 -6.20 -21.95 36.93
N ASP A 12 -6.42 -23.22 36.61
CA ASP A 12 -6.14 -23.86 35.33
C ASP A 12 -6.42 -22.89 34.18
N ILE A 13 -5.39 -22.47 33.45
CA ILE A 13 -5.61 -22.02 32.07
C ILE A 13 -5.51 -23.28 31.21
N ASP A 14 -6.69 -23.89 31.10
CA ASP A 14 -7.12 -24.79 30.05
C ASP A 14 -6.56 -24.33 28.70
N ILE A 15 -5.57 -25.06 28.19
CA ILE A 15 -5.17 -25.03 26.79
C ILE A 15 -5.79 -26.29 26.21
N ASP A 16 -7.08 -26.21 25.95
CA ASP A 16 -7.79 -27.09 25.04
C ASP A 16 -8.71 -26.25 24.17
N GLU A 17 -9.02 -26.77 22.99
CA GLU A 17 -9.97 -26.25 21.99
C GLU A 17 -9.45 -25.04 21.16
N GLU A 18 -9.14 -25.15 19.87
CA GLU A 18 -9.54 -26.13 18.85
C GLU A 18 -8.44 -26.24 17.77
N GLU A 19 -8.07 -27.47 17.43
CA GLU A 19 -7.61 -27.80 16.08
C GLU A 19 -8.81 -27.59 15.15
N GLU A 20 -8.86 -26.43 14.49
CA GLU A 20 -9.79 -26.21 13.38
C GLU A 20 -9.18 -26.88 12.14
N ASP A 21 -9.67 -28.10 11.92
CA ASP A 21 -9.62 -28.91 10.71
C ASP A 21 -10.06 -28.08 9.49
N ASP A 22 -9.10 -27.45 8.82
CA ASP A 22 -9.33 -26.76 7.54
C ASP A 22 -9.09 -27.74 6.37
N GLU A 23 -9.85 -28.86 6.37
CA GLU A 23 -10.18 -29.55 5.12
C GLU A 23 -11.15 -28.69 4.30
N ALA A 24 -10.58 -27.70 3.63
CA ALA A 24 -11.22 -26.98 2.54
C ALA A 24 -10.62 -27.46 1.20
N GLU A 25 -10.83 -28.72 0.86
CA GLU A 25 -10.87 -29.11 -0.55
C GLU A 25 -12.27 -28.78 -1.10
N GLU A 26 -12.29 -28.21 -2.31
CA GLU A 26 -13.48 -28.02 -3.15
C GLU A 26 -14.35 -26.77 -2.88
N ASN A 27 -13.78 -25.60 -3.16
CA ASN A 27 -14.18 -24.82 -4.34
C ASN A 27 -13.22 -23.63 -4.50
N SER A 28 -12.02 -23.88 -5.06
CA SER A 28 -11.16 -22.82 -5.56
C SER A 28 -11.77 -22.27 -6.87
N GLU A 29 -12.94 -21.66 -6.77
CA GLU A 29 -13.31 -20.59 -7.68
C GLU A 29 -12.34 -19.45 -7.35
N VAL A 30 -11.18 -19.55 -8.02
CA VAL A 30 -10.12 -18.57 -8.06
C VAL A 30 -10.76 -17.25 -8.47
N SER A 31 -11.26 -16.49 -7.49
CA SER A 31 -11.17 -15.05 -7.51
C SER A 31 -9.68 -14.77 -7.49
N GLN A 32 -9.12 -14.77 -8.68
CA GLN A 32 -7.78 -14.31 -9.00
C GLN A 32 -7.77 -12.81 -8.69
N GLU A 33 -7.75 -12.45 -7.40
CA GLU A 33 -7.23 -11.16 -6.96
C GLU A 33 -5.76 -11.16 -7.36
N LYS A 34 -5.50 -10.75 -8.60
CA LYS A 34 -4.15 -10.57 -9.14
C LYS A 34 -3.39 -9.75 -8.10
N THR A 35 -2.28 -10.30 -7.63
CA THR A 35 -1.45 -9.59 -6.66
C THR A 35 -1.01 -8.24 -7.24
N ALA A 36 -0.78 -7.22 -6.42
CA ALA A 36 -0.29 -5.92 -6.89
C ALA A 36 0.97 -6.05 -7.79
N ALA A 37 1.79 -7.07 -7.53
CA ALA A 37 2.94 -7.43 -8.35
C ALA A 37 2.56 -7.99 -9.73
N GLU A 38 1.52 -8.82 -9.83
CA GLU A 38 0.99 -9.31 -11.12
C GLU A 38 0.36 -8.19 -11.93
N VAL A 39 -0.43 -7.32 -11.30
CA VAL A 39 -1.01 -6.14 -11.96
C VAL A 39 0.11 -5.23 -12.48
N ALA A 40 1.13 -4.96 -11.68
CA ALA A 40 2.29 -4.17 -12.09
C ALA A 40 3.08 -4.82 -13.24
N ALA A 41 3.24 -6.14 -13.23
CA ALA A 41 3.93 -6.87 -14.30
C ALA A 41 3.15 -6.86 -15.62
N GLU A 42 1.82 -6.98 -15.55
CA GLU A 42 0.95 -6.93 -16.72
C GLU A 42 0.89 -5.51 -17.31
N VAL A 43 0.83 -4.48 -16.44
CA VAL A 43 0.99 -3.08 -16.84
C VAL A 43 2.36 -2.84 -17.47
N GLY A 44 3.44 -3.42 -16.92
CA GLY A 44 4.78 -3.35 -17.49
C GLY A 44 4.87 -3.96 -18.89
N LYS A 45 4.29 -5.15 -19.09
CA LYS A 45 4.21 -5.79 -20.42
C LYS A 45 3.41 -4.96 -21.42
N LEU A 46 2.26 -4.43 -21.02
CA LEU A 46 1.44 -3.57 -21.88
C LEU A 46 2.20 -2.31 -22.28
N ARG A 47 2.93 -1.69 -21.35
CA ARG A 47 3.80 -0.53 -21.61
C ARG A 47 4.90 -0.83 -22.63
N GLU A 48 5.52 -2.01 -22.52
CA GLU A 48 6.57 -2.43 -23.44
C GLU A 48 6.05 -2.78 -24.83
N GLN A 49 4.95 -3.55 -24.91
CA GLN A 49 4.29 -3.92 -26.18
C GLN A 49 3.78 -2.70 -26.95
N LEU A 50 3.25 -1.70 -26.24
CA LEU A 50 2.73 -0.47 -26.84
C LEU A 50 3.81 0.59 -27.07
N GLN A 51 5.08 0.31 -26.73
CA GLN A 51 6.21 1.24 -26.86
C GLN A 51 5.98 2.55 -26.10
N LEU A 52 5.28 2.50 -24.96
CA LEU A 52 5.01 3.67 -24.12
C LEU A 52 6.29 4.31 -23.55
N GLY A 53 7.44 3.63 -23.63
CA GLY A 53 8.74 4.15 -23.22
C GLY A 53 9.36 5.19 -24.16
N ASP A 54 8.87 5.35 -25.40
CA ASP A 54 9.34 6.41 -26.29
C ASP A 54 8.53 7.69 -26.07
N GLU A 55 9.10 8.63 -25.31
CA GLU A 55 8.49 9.94 -25.02
C GLU A 55 8.15 10.71 -26.31
N THR A 56 8.85 10.47 -27.42
CA THR A 56 8.62 11.19 -28.67
C THR A 56 7.43 10.67 -29.48
N LYS A 57 6.88 9.51 -29.11
CA LYS A 57 5.72 8.87 -29.75
C LYS A 57 4.59 8.55 -28.79
N THR A 58 4.80 8.86 -27.52
CA THR A 58 3.84 8.62 -26.43
C THR A 58 3.40 9.96 -25.85
N PRO A 59 2.09 10.26 -25.87
CA PRO A 59 1.55 11.41 -25.16
C PRO A 59 1.81 11.27 -23.65
N LEU A 60 2.14 12.38 -23.01
CA LEU A 60 2.23 12.39 -21.54
C LEU A 60 0.83 12.26 -20.92
N PRO A 61 0.72 11.72 -19.69
CA PRO A 61 -0.53 11.72 -18.95
C PRO A 61 -1.14 13.13 -18.92
N ARG A 62 -2.41 13.22 -19.30
CA ARG A 62 -3.19 14.48 -19.32
C ARG A 62 -2.66 15.56 -20.29
N GLU A 63 -1.73 15.23 -21.21
CA GLU A 63 -1.26 16.16 -22.25
C GLU A 63 -2.32 16.30 -23.36
N PRO A 64 -2.69 17.52 -23.77
CA PRO A 64 -3.60 17.70 -24.90
C PRO A 64 -2.89 17.37 -26.22
N LEU A 65 -3.62 16.81 -27.21
CA LEU A 65 -3.11 16.46 -28.55
C LEU A 65 -2.29 17.60 -29.20
N ARG A 66 -2.72 18.85 -28.99
CA ARG A 66 -2.02 20.03 -29.50
C ARG A 66 -0.59 20.12 -28.98
N ASP A 67 -0.39 19.90 -27.69
CA ASP A 67 0.93 20.05 -27.06
C ASP A 67 1.80 18.83 -27.32
N PHE A 68 1.20 17.63 -27.33
CA PHE A 68 1.85 16.41 -27.81
C PHE A 68 2.44 16.61 -29.22
N PHE A 69 1.64 17.09 -30.17
CA PHE A 69 2.11 17.31 -31.53
C PHE A 69 3.17 18.41 -31.61
N LYS A 70 3.03 19.53 -30.90
CA LYS A 70 4.06 20.59 -30.90
C LYS A 70 5.42 20.06 -30.45
N ARG A 71 5.45 19.22 -29.42
CA ARG A 71 6.67 18.64 -28.86
C ARG A 71 7.31 17.60 -29.79
N THR A 72 6.48 16.85 -30.51
CA THR A 72 6.91 15.69 -31.30
C THR A 72 6.91 15.94 -32.81
N VAL A 73 6.62 17.18 -33.24
CA VAL A 73 6.42 17.55 -34.65
C VAL A 73 7.54 17.08 -35.56
N ASP A 74 8.80 17.21 -35.13
CA ASP A 74 9.97 16.85 -35.93
C ASP A 74 10.04 15.34 -36.20
N VAL A 75 9.65 14.51 -35.22
CA VAL A 75 9.60 13.05 -35.35
C VAL A 75 8.52 12.65 -36.34
N TRP A 76 7.33 13.24 -36.24
CA TRP A 76 6.23 12.94 -37.15
C TRP A 76 6.49 13.45 -38.57
N VAL A 77 7.12 14.61 -38.72
CA VAL A 77 7.53 15.15 -40.03
C VAL A 77 8.58 14.25 -40.68
N ARG A 78 9.57 13.78 -39.91
CA ARG A 78 10.57 12.83 -40.41
C ARG A 78 9.92 11.51 -40.84
N LEU A 79 9.04 10.94 -40.02
CA LEU A 79 8.32 9.71 -40.36
C LEU A 79 7.42 9.86 -41.60
N ALA A 80 6.73 11.00 -41.73
CA ALA A 80 5.90 11.30 -42.89
C ALA A 80 6.71 11.42 -44.19
N LEU A 81 7.98 11.84 -44.10
CA LEU A 81 8.92 11.89 -45.24
C LEU A 81 9.53 10.52 -45.54
N GLU A 82 9.91 9.76 -44.52
CA GLU A 82 10.48 8.41 -44.67
C GLU A 82 9.48 7.41 -45.28
N GLY A 83 8.20 7.54 -44.93
CA GLY A 83 7.14 6.64 -45.42
C GLY A 83 6.69 6.87 -46.85
N LYS A 84 7.17 7.94 -47.54
CA LYS A 84 6.76 8.25 -48.91
C LYS A 84 7.97 8.34 -49.84
N THR A 85 7.87 7.64 -50.96
CA THR A 85 8.86 7.66 -52.04
C THR A 85 8.72 8.88 -52.95
N GLU A 86 7.56 9.53 -52.94
CA GLU A 86 7.25 10.70 -53.76
C GLU A 86 7.54 12.01 -53.03
N ARG A 87 7.93 13.04 -53.80
CA ARG A 87 8.15 14.39 -53.26
C ARG A 87 6.83 15.01 -52.82
N MET A 88 6.63 15.08 -51.51
CA MET A 88 5.55 15.83 -50.89
C MET A 88 5.89 17.31 -50.72
N SER A 89 4.89 18.18 -50.82
CA SER A 89 5.00 19.58 -50.40
C SER A 89 5.12 19.69 -48.88
N GLY A 90 5.84 20.69 -48.37
CA GLY A 90 5.97 20.92 -46.93
C GLY A 90 4.64 21.11 -46.19
N LYS A 91 3.58 21.56 -46.90
CA LYS A 91 2.22 21.61 -46.33
C LYS A 91 1.61 20.21 -46.18
N GLU A 92 1.85 19.32 -47.12
CA GLU A 92 1.33 17.95 -47.12
C GLU A 92 2.05 17.12 -46.06
N VAL A 93 3.38 17.28 -45.94
CA VAL A 93 4.19 16.63 -44.90
C VAL A 93 3.69 16.98 -43.51
N ARG A 94 3.46 18.27 -43.22
CA ARG A 94 2.93 18.69 -41.90
C ARG A 94 1.52 18.17 -41.63
N ARG A 95 0.70 18.03 -42.68
CA ARG A 95 -0.67 17.52 -42.54
C ARG A 95 -0.67 16.01 -42.27
N GLU A 96 0.18 15.27 -42.97
CA GLU A 96 0.39 13.84 -42.74
C GLU A 96 0.99 13.60 -41.35
N ALA A 97 2.02 14.35 -40.96
CA ALA A 97 2.63 14.28 -39.64
C ALA A 97 1.61 14.49 -38.52
N PHE A 98 0.74 15.51 -38.66
CA PHE A 98 -0.32 15.75 -37.69
C PHE A 98 -1.31 14.58 -37.62
N LYS A 99 -1.69 14.01 -38.78
CA LYS A 99 -2.58 12.85 -38.83
C LYS A 99 -1.95 11.64 -38.14
N MET A 100 -0.69 11.35 -38.40
CA MET A 100 0.04 10.24 -37.74
C MET A 100 0.10 10.44 -36.23
N ALA A 101 0.37 11.67 -35.76
CA ALA A 101 0.36 12.00 -34.34
C ALA A 101 -1.03 11.86 -33.73
N GLN A 102 -2.07 12.30 -34.44
CA GLN A 102 -3.46 12.19 -33.99
C GLN A 102 -3.91 10.74 -33.88
N ASP A 103 -3.59 9.90 -34.87
CA ASP A 103 -3.93 8.48 -34.87
C ASP A 103 -3.25 7.78 -33.68
N ARG A 104 -1.96 8.06 -33.47
CA ARG A 104 -1.20 7.53 -32.32
C ARG A 104 -1.75 8.03 -30.98
N PHE A 105 -2.11 9.31 -30.90
CA PHE A 105 -2.72 9.87 -29.69
C PHE A 105 -4.03 9.17 -29.37
N ASN A 106 -4.91 8.99 -30.35
CA ASN A 106 -6.21 8.33 -30.14
C ASN A 106 -6.07 6.85 -29.76
N GLU A 107 -5.05 6.16 -30.29
CA GLU A 107 -4.72 4.79 -29.92
C GLU A 107 -4.27 4.69 -28.45
N LEU A 108 -3.37 5.56 -28.02
CA LEU A 108 -2.77 5.50 -26.68
C LEU A 108 -3.61 6.14 -25.59
N TRP A 109 -4.42 7.15 -25.92
CA TRP A 109 -5.22 7.91 -24.95
C TRP A 109 -6.11 7.04 -24.03
N PRO A 110 -6.91 6.07 -24.53
CA PRO A 110 -7.74 5.24 -23.65
C PRO A 110 -6.89 4.41 -22.69
N ILE A 111 -5.71 3.97 -23.12
CA ILE A 111 -4.81 3.14 -22.31
C ILE A 111 -4.14 3.97 -21.24
N LEU A 112 -3.63 5.16 -21.60
CA LEU A 112 -3.04 6.11 -20.66
C LEU A 112 -4.05 6.54 -19.60
N ARG A 113 -5.30 6.76 -19.99
CA ARG A 113 -6.37 7.10 -19.04
C ARG A 113 -6.67 5.96 -18.07
N GLN A 114 -6.75 4.71 -18.55
CA GLN A 114 -6.95 3.55 -17.68
C GLN A 114 -5.78 3.37 -16.70
N LEU A 115 -4.54 3.60 -17.16
CA LEU A 115 -3.37 3.56 -16.29
C LEU A 115 -3.41 4.66 -15.22
N ASP A 116 -3.78 5.89 -15.59
CA ASP A 116 -3.93 6.99 -14.64
C ASP A 116 -4.99 6.65 -13.57
N GLU A 117 -6.13 6.07 -13.98
CA GLU A 117 -7.21 5.64 -13.06
C GLU A 117 -6.71 4.54 -12.10
N LEU A 118 -6.01 3.51 -12.60
CA LEU A 118 -5.45 2.43 -11.77
C LEU A 118 -4.36 2.92 -10.81
N GLU A 119 -3.49 3.83 -11.25
CA GLU A 119 -2.45 4.41 -10.40
C GLU A 119 -3.05 5.30 -9.30
N GLU A 120 -4.10 6.06 -9.61
CA GLU A 120 -4.85 6.84 -8.62
C GLU A 120 -5.51 5.91 -7.58
N GLU A 121 -6.16 4.83 -8.00
CA GLU A 121 -6.78 3.84 -7.09
C GLU A 121 -5.74 3.18 -6.18
N GLN A 122 -4.62 2.73 -6.74
CA GLN A 122 -3.53 2.13 -5.95
C GLN A 122 -2.99 3.13 -4.92
N LYS A 123 -2.77 4.39 -5.32
CA LYS A 123 -2.29 5.43 -4.41
C LYS A 123 -3.26 5.67 -3.26
N MET A 124 -4.56 5.71 -3.52
CA MET A 124 -5.58 5.87 -2.49
C MET A 124 -5.62 4.68 -1.52
N PHE A 125 -5.46 3.46 -2.04
CA PHE A 125 -5.38 2.25 -1.21
C PHE A 125 -4.13 2.25 -0.31
N GLU A 126 -2.96 2.56 -0.87
CA GLU A 126 -1.71 2.67 -0.12
C GLU A 126 -1.78 3.75 0.97
N GLU A 127 -2.41 4.88 0.68
CA GLU A 127 -2.61 5.96 1.65
C GLU A 127 -3.53 5.52 2.80
N MET A 128 -4.65 4.83 2.49
CA MET A 128 -5.56 4.32 3.50
C MET A 128 -4.88 3.29 4.42
N GLN A 129 -4.11 2.37 3.84
CA GLN A 129 -3.32 1.38 4.58
C GLN A 129 -2.26 2.04 5.47
N SER A 130 -1.58 3.08 4.97
CA SER A 130 -0.60 3.84 5.74
C SER A 130 -1.23 4.53 6.95
N GLN A 131 -2.37 5.19 6.74
CA GLN A 131 -3.12 5.86 7.81
C GLN A 131 -3.65 4.85 8.85
N GLU A 132 -4.13 3.69 8.42
CA GLU A 132 -4.60 2.65 9.33
C GLU A 132 -3.46 2.09 10.20
N LYS A 133 -2.32 1.79 9.58
CA LYS A 133 -1.10 1.34 10.28
C LYS A 133 -0.61 2.38 11.27
N GLU A 134 -0.67 3.67 10.92
CA GLU A 134 -0.31 4.76 11.83
C GLU A 134 -1.23 4.81 13.06
N LYS A 135 -2.56 4.75 12.83
CA LYS A 135 -3.57 4.71 13.92
C LYS A 135 -3.36 3.52 14.85
N LEU A 136 -3.09 2.33 14.31
CA LEU A 136 -2.79 1.13 15.08
C LEU A 136 -1.54 1.31 15.94
N ARG A 137 -0.47 1.86 15.36
CA ARG A 137 0.79 2.12 16.06
C ARG A 137 0.63 3.14 17.19
N GLU A 138 -0.18 4.17 17.00
CA GLU A 138 -0.50 5.15 18.05
C GLU A 138 -1.28 4.51 19.21
N LYS A 139 -2.32 3.72 18.89
CA LYS A 139 -3.09 2.96 19.89
C LYS A 139 -2.20 2.02 20.70
N LEU A 140 -1.26 1.33 20.05
CA LEU A 140 -0.31 0.44 20.72
C LEU A 140 0.61 1.21 21.67
N LYS A 141 1.18 2.34 21.23
CA LYS A 141 2.01 3.22 22.07
C LYS A 141 1.25 3.72 23.29
N ALA A 142 -0.02 4.10 23.12
CA ALA A 142 -0.87 4.53 24.24
C ALA A 142 -1.13 3.39 25.24
N LYS A 143 -1.43 2.18 24.76
CA LYS A 143 -1.60 0.98 25.62
C LYS A 143 -0.32 0.65 26.41
N VAL A 144 0.85 0.67 25.75
CA VAL A 144 2.15 0.43 26.40
C VAL A 144 2.44 1.49 27.46
N LYS A 145 2.19 2.77 27.18
CA LYS A 145 2.36 3.86 28.16
C LYS A 145 1.46 3.68 29.39
N LYS A 146 0.20 3.27 29.19
CA LYS A 146 -0.75 2.96 30.28
C LYS A 146 -0.25 1.78 31.13
N ARG A 147 0.16 0.66 30.52
CA ARG A 147 0.71 -0.51 31.23
C ARG A 147 1.95 -0.14 32.05
N LYS A 148 2.88 0.63 31.47
CA LYS A 148 4.09 1.11 32.17
C LYS A 148 3.74 1.96 33.40
N ALA A 149 2.83 2.93 33.24
CA ALA A 149 2.38 3.76 34.36
C ALA A 149 1.70 2.95 35.47
N HIS A 150 0.89 1.94 35.11
CA HIS A 150 0.27 1.03 36.08
C HIS A 150 1.34 0.23 36.87
N MET A 151 2.33 -0.35 36.19
CA MET A 151 3.41 -1.08 36.86
C MET A 151 4.24 -0.19 37.78
N THR A 152 4.53 1.06 37.40
CA THR A 152 5.24 2.01 38.26
C THR A 152 4.43 2.36 39.51
N LYS A 153 3.09 2.47 39.40
CA LYS A 153 2.22 2.69 40.56
C LYS A 153 2.20 1.48 41.50
N MET A 154 2.10 0.27 40.96
CA MET A 154 2.09 -0.97 41.73
C MET A 154 3.41 -1.20 42.49
N SER A 155 4.54 -1.01 41.82
CA SER A 155 5.87 -1.11 42.47
C SER A 155 6.05 -0.08 43.59
N LYS A 156 5.59 1.17 43.39
CA LYS A 156 5.66 2.21 44.43
C LYS A 156 4.75 1.89 45.63
N LYS A 157 3.56 1.32 45.39
CA LYS A 157 2.64 0.85 46.44
C LYS A 157 3.24 -0.33 47.21
N ALA A 158 3.85 -1.29 46.52
CA ALA A 158 4.53 -2.43 47.13
C ALA A 158 5.75 -2.01 47.98
N ALA A 159 6.57 -1.07 47.49
CA ALA A 159 7.70 -0.52 48.25
C ALA A 159 7.22 0.15 49.56
N LYS A 160 6.16 0.96 49.49
CA LYS A 160 5.58 1.62 50.68
C LYS A 160 4.93 0.65 51.66
N ALA A 161 4.36 -0.46 51.18
CA ALA A 161 3.83 -1.52 52.04
C ALA A 161 4.94 -2.26 52.79
N LYS A 162 6.08 -2.53 52.13
CA LYS A 162 7.26 -3.14 52.77
C LYS A 162 7.90 -2.25 53.82
N GLU A 163 7.99 -0.94 53.58
CA GLU A 163 8.52 0.03 54.55
C GLU A 163 7.67 0.09 55.84
N LYS A 164 6.34 0.04 55.69
CA LYS A 164 5.42 0.00 56.84
C LYS A 164 5.42 -1.31 57.64
N GLN A 165 5.85 -2.42 57.04
CA GLN A 165 5.97 -3.70 57.75
C GLN A 165 7.29 -3.81 58.52
N GLY A 166 8.36 -3.16 58.06
CA GLY A 166 9.63 -3.10 58.80
C GLY A 166 9.58 -2.23 60.06
N GLU A 167 8.76 -1.17 60.09
CA GLU A 167 8.58 -0.32 61.28
C GLU A 167 7.76 -0.99 62.41
N ALA A 168 6.98 -2.04 62.10
CA ALA A 168 6.14 -2.72 63.09
C ALA A 168 6.86 -3.84 63.85
N GLU A 169 8.03 -4.29 63.37
CA GLU A 169 8.81 -5.38 64.00
C GLU A 169 9.87 -4.86 64.99
N ASP A 170 10.15 -3.55 65.04
CA ASP A 170 11.13 -2.93 65.95
C ASP A 170 10.47 -2.28 67.20
N SER A 171 9.18 -2.55 67.43
CA SER A 171 8.36 -1.95 68.51
C SER A 171 8.00 -2.91 69.65
N ASP A 172 8.50 -4.16 69.66
CA ASP A 172 8.20 -5.19 70.69
C ASP A 172 9.43 -5.58 71.54
N SER A 173 10.38 -4.64 71.71
CA SER A 173 11.46 -4.75 72.70
C SER A 173 11.52 -3.48 73.55
N ASP A 174 10.67 -3.42 74.57
CA ASP A 174 11.00 -2.84 75.88
C ASP A 174 10.18 -3.53 76.98
#